data_AF-A0A9P7M5T0-F1
#
_entry.id   AF-A0A9P7M5T0-F1
#
_cell.length_a   1.000
_cell.length_b   1.000
_cell.length_c   1.000
_cell.angle_alpha   90.00
_cell.angle_beta   90.00
_cell.angle_gamma   90.00
#
_symmetry.space_group_name_H-M   'P 1'
#
loop_
_entity.id
_entity.type
_entity.pdbx_description
1 polymer ?
#
loop_
_entity_poly.entity_id
_entity_poly.type
_entity_poly.pdbx_seq_one_letter_code
_entity_poly.pdbx_strand_id
1 'polypeptide(L)'
;MAATGDLACPVQNALALLSARSAAGPADPLFSLPRGGFERDHVVGTLRQRLTAIGLPSMHITGHSFRRGAAQHADKMGLTRDQIMALGRWSSDAVDRYYTSDTGHLFTLQQRFARPNQRTNNIGV
;
A
#
# COMPACT_ATOMS: atom_id res chain seq x y z
N MET A 1 -12.20 -3.73 -11.45
CA MET A 1 -11.00 -3.22 -10.75
C MET A 1 -11.10 -1.70 -10.71
N ALA A 2 -10.86 -1.05 -9.58
CA ALA A 2 -10.89 0.42 -9.51
C ALA A 2 -9.63 0.98 -10.18
N ALA A 3 -9.77 1.59 -11.35
CA ALA A 3 -8.71 2.30 -12.05
C ALA A 3 -8.82 3.81 -11.78
N THR A 4 -7.68 4.49 -11.77
CA THR A 4 -7.59 5.95 -11.67
C THR A 4 -7.19 6.51 -13.04
N GLY A 5 -7.44 7.79 -13.32
CA GLY A 5 -7.00 8.46 -14.55
C GLY A 5 -5.53 8.91 -14.54
N ASP A 6 -4.76 8.49 -13.54
CA ASP A 6 -3.36 8.91 -13.34
C ASP A 6 -2.41 8.05 -14.20
N LEU A 7 -1.32 8.66 -14.68
CA LEU A 7 -0.26 7.95 -15.43
C LEU A 7 0.37 6.81 -14.61
N ALA A 8 0.39 6.92 -13.29
CA ALA A 8 0.86 5.91 -12.36
C ALA A 8 -0.24 4.92 -11.92
N CYS A 9 -1.40 4.89 -12.59
CA CYS A 9 -2.47 3.95 -12.25
C CYS A 9 -1.99 2.50 -12.38
N PRO A 10 -1.95 1.72 -11.28
CA PRO A 10 -1.41 0.36 -11.33
C PRO A 10 -2.27 -0.57 -12.19
N VAL A 11 -3.59 -0.37 -12.23
CA VAL A 11 -4.51 -1.19 -13.03
C VAL A 11 -4.27 -0.96 -14.53
N GLN A 12 -4.21 0.31 -14.96
CA GLN A 12 -3.99 0.62 -16.38
C GLN A 12 -2.61 0.15 -16.85
N ASN A 13 -1.56 0.40 -16.05
CA ASN A 13 -0.21 -0.05 -16.37
C ASN A 13 -0.09 -1.58 -16.40
N ALA A 14 -0.78 -2.29 -15.50
CA ALA A 14 -0.82 -3.75 -15.52
C ALA A 14 -1.54 -4.29 -16.76
N LEU A 15 -2.68 -3.70 -17.15
CA LEU A 15 -3.39 -4.09 -18.36
C LEU A 15 -2.56 -3.83 -19.63
N ALA A 16 -1.88 -2.67 -19.70
CA ALA A 16 -0.98 -2.37 -20.80
C ALA A 16 0.18 -3.38 -20.89
N LEU A 17 0.77 -3.75 -19.75
CA LEU A 17 1.79 -4.79 -19.67
C LEU A 17 1.26 -6.14 -20.17
N LEU A 18 0.07 -6.55 -19.73
CA LEU A 18 -0.53 -7.82 -20.14
C LEU A 18 -0.83 -7.84 -21.64
N SER A 19 -1.37 -6.75 -22.20
CA SER A 19 -1.63 -6.61 -23.64
C SER A 19 -0.35 -6.65 -24.47
N ALA A 20 0.74 -6.05 -23.98
CA ALA A 20 2.04 -6.07 -24.64
C ALA A 20 2.70 -7.46 -24.62
N ARG A 21 2.18 -8.40 -23.82
CA ARG A 21 2.71 -9.76 -23.65
C ARG A 21 1.89 -10.82 -24.40
N SER A 22 1.34 -10.48 -25.57
CA SER A 22 0.48 -11.37 -26.36
C SER A 22 1.09 -12.73 -26.75
N ALA A 23 2.42 -12.84 -26.76
CA ALA A 23 3.15 -14.08 -27.04
C ALA A 23 3.62 -14.86 -25.79
N ALA A 24 3.37 -14.35 -24.58
CA ALA A 24 3.85 -14.99 -23.35
C ALA A 24 2.95 -16.16 -22.93
N GLY A 25 3.57 -17.29 -22.57
CA GLY A 25 2.89 -18.46 -22.04
C GLY A 25 2.57 -18.36 -20.54
N PRO A 26 1.78 -19.29 -19.99
CA PRO A 26 1.38 -19.28 -18.58
C PRO A 26 2.53 -19.40 -17.57
N ALA A 27 3.66 -19.98 -17.98
CA ALA A 27 4.85 -20.14 -17.15
C ALA A 27 5.82 -18.95 -17.25
N ASP A 28 5.59 -18.01 -18.17
CA ASP A 28 6.49 -16.88 -18.39
C ASP A 28 6.33 -15.82 -17.28
N PRO A 29 7.45 -15.26 -16.78
CA PRO A 29 7.43 -14.33 -15.65
C PRO A 29 6.59 -13.08 -15.95
N LEU A 30 5.87 -12.56 -14.94
CA LEU A 30 4.99 -11.38 -15.13
C LEU A 30 5.75 -10.17 -15.71
N PHE A 31 6.98 -9.98 -15.23
CA PHE A 31 7.89 -8.92 -15.63
C PHE A 31 9.14 -9.55 -16.26
N SER A 32 9.54 -9.01 -17.40
CA SER A 32 10.75 -9.39 -18.13
C SER A 32 11.39 -8.15 -18.72
N LEU A 33 12.71 -8.11 -18.79
CA LEU A 33 13.45 -7.06 -19.47
C LEU A 33 13.81 -7.54 -20.89
N PRO A 34 13.98 -6.64 -21.88
CA PRO A 34 14.32 -7.02 -23.24
C PRO A 34 15.60 -7.88 -23.38
N ARG A 35 16.48 -7.86 -22.38
CA ARG A 35 17.76 -8.56 -22.36
C ARG A 35 17.92 -9.56 -21.21
N GLY A 36 16.84 -9.94 -20.54
CA GLY A 36 16.92 -10.93 -19.45
C GLY A 36 15.82 -10.82 -18.39
N GLY A 37 16.10 -11.42 -17.23
CA GLY A 37 15.18 -11.45 -16.09
C GLY A 37 14.93 -10.07 -15.48
N PHE A 38 13.77 -9.92 -14.83
CA PHE A 38 13.46 -8.74 -14.04
C PHE A 38 14.16 -8.81 -12.67
N GLU A 39 15.42 -8.41 -12.66
CA GLU A 39 16.30 -8.54 -11.49
C GLU A 39 16.13 -7.41 -10.48
N ARG A 40 16.37 -7.73 -9.20
CA ARG A 40 16.30 -6.78 -8.08
C ARG A 40 17.16 -5.54 -8.32
N ASP A 41 18.40 -5.72 -8.77
CA ASP A 41 19.36 -4.63 -8.88
C ASP A 41 19.00 -3.67 -10.02
N HIS A 42 18.35 -4.17 -11.07
CA HIS A 42 17.76 -3.31 -12.10
C HIS A 42 16.67 -2.42 -11.51
N VAL A 43 15.72 -3.00 -10.77
CA VAL A 43 14.63 -2.24 -10.14
C VAL A 43 15.15 -1.21 -9.16
N VAL A 44 16.06 -1.61 -8.27
CA VAL A 44 16.66 -0.71 -7.27
C VAL A 44 17.48 0.38 -7.93
N GLY A 45 18.26 0.05 -8.96
CA GLY A 45 19.06 1.00 -9.73
C GLY A 45 18.19 2.04 -10.43
N THR A 46 17.17 1.59 -11.17
CA THR A 46 16.22 2.48 -11.86
C THR A 46 15.46 3.36 -10.85
N LEU A 47 14.98 2.79 -9.75
CA LEU A 47 14.30 3.55 -8.70
C LEU A 47 15.21 4.65 -8.14
N ARG A 48 16.46 4.32 -7.81
CA ARG A 48 17.43 5.29 -7.29
C ARG A 48 17.69 6.42 -8.28
N GLN A 49 17.90 6.08 -9.55
CA GLN A 49 18.09 7.08 -10.62
C GLN A 49 16.90 8.04 -10.71
N ARG A 50 15.67 7.51 -10.69
CA ARG A 50 14.45 8.35 -10.75
C ARG A 50 14.28 9.22 -9.51
N LEU A 51 14.53 8.68 -8.32
CA LEU A 51 14.46 9.45 -7.06
C LEU A 51 15.50 10.58 -7.03
N THR A 52 16.74 10.30 -7.45
CA THR A 52 17.79 11.32 -7.54
C THR A 52 17.39 12.43 -8.53
N ALA A 53 16.80 12.07 -9.68
CA ALA A 53 16.37 13.04 -10.68
C ALA A 53 15.31 14.02 -10.19
N ILE A 54 14.51 13.64 -9.18
CA ILE A 54 13.49 14.50 -8.56
C ILE A 54 13.94 15.10 -7.21
N GLY A 55 15.24 15.03 -6.89
CA GLY A 55 15.82 15.62 -5.68
C GLY A 55 15.50 14.88 -4.37
N LEU A 56 15.02 13.63 -4.44
CA LEU A 56 14.76 12.82 -3.25
C LEU A 56 15.99 12.03 -2.80
N PRO A 57 16.15 11.77 -1.49
CA PRO A 57 17.30 11.05 -0.95
C PRO A 57 17.22 9.54 -1.28
N SER A 58 17.66 9.20 -2.49
CA SER A 58 17.51 7.87 -3.10
C SER A 58 18.14 6.73 -2.30
N MET A 59 19.17 6.99 -1.49
CA MET A 59 19.80 5.99 -0.63
C MET A 59 18.96 5.56 0.58
N HIS A 60 18.03 6.40 1.03
CA HIS A 60 17.18 6.13 2.19
C HIS A 60 15.80 5.55 1.82
N ILE A 61 15.46 5.54 0.53
CA ILE A 61 14.20 5.01 0.03
C ILE A 61 14.45 3.61 -0.54
N THR A 62 13.97 2.60 0.19
CA THR A 62 14.10 1.19 -0.16
C THR A 62 12.73 0.57 -0.40
N GLY A 63 12.68 -0.67 -0.90
CA GLY A 63 11.42 -1.43 -0.97
C GLY A 63 10.70 -1.54 0.39
N HIS A 64 11.45 -1.58 1.49
CA HIS A 64 10.86 -1.55 2.83
C HIS A 64 10.15 -0.22 3.13
N SER A 65 10.70 0.91 2.67
CA SER A 65 10.06 2.22 2.77
C SER A 65 8.69 2.25 2.07
N PHE A 66 8.57 1.61 0.90
CA PHE A 66 7.28 1.47 0.20
C PHE A 66 6.27 0.63 0.99
N ARG A 67 6.70 -0.49 1.59
CA ARG A 67 5.80 -1.32 2.42
C ARG A 67 5.32 -0.55 3.65
N ARG A 68 6.19 0.23 4.29
CA ARG A 68 5.81 1.11 5.40
C ARG A 68 4.80 2.17 4.96
N GLY A 69 5.07 2.84 3.84
CA GLY A 69 4.16 3.82 3.27
C GLY A 69 2.77 3.25 2.95
N ALA A 70 2.71 2.06 2.35
CA ALA A 70 1.46 1.37 2.05
C ALA A 70 0.67 1.01 3.32
N ALA A 71 1.33 0.46 4.35
CA ALA A 71 0.69 0.15 5.62
C ALA A 71 0.17 1.42 6.31
N GLN A 72 0.98 2.48 6.34
CA GLN A 72 0.59 3.75 6.94
C GLN A 72 -0.56 4.41 6.19
N HIS A 73 -0.60 4.31 4.87
CA HIS A 73 -1.72 4.82 4.08
C HIS A 73 -3.01 4.06 4.36
N ALA A 74 -2.94 2.73 4.45
CA ALA A 74 -4.09 1.89 4.82
C ALA A 74 -4.62 2.23 6.22
N ASP A 75 -3.74 2.40 7.20
CA ASP A 75 -4.11 2.86 8.55
C ASP A 75 -4.79 4.24 8.53
N LYS A 76 -4.24 5.20 7.78
CA LYS A 76 -4.84 6.54 7.60
C LYS A 76 -6.22 6.50 6.93
N MET A 77 -6.48 5.49 6.11
CA MET A 77 -7.80 5.23 5.51
C MET A 77 -8.76 4.52 6.47
N GLY A 78 -8.33 4.24 7.71
CA GLY A 78 -9.15 3.61 8.74
C GLY A 78 -9.26 2.09 8.62
N LEU A 79 -8.37 1.44 7.85
CA LEU A 79 -8.36 -0.02 7.79
C LEU A 79 -7.92 -0.59 9.14
N THR A 80 -8.58 -1.68 9.54
CA THR A 80 -8.21 -2.43 10.73
C THR A 80 -6.86 -3.12 10.54
N ARG A 81 -6.19 -3.43 11.66
CA ARG A 81 -4.94 -4.19 11.67
C ARG A 81 -5.03 -5.48 10.84
N ASP A 82 -6.11 -6.24 10.98
CA ASP A 82 -6.29 -7.51 10.26
C ASP A 82 -6.43 -7.31 8.74
N GLN A 83 -7.09 -6.23 8.32
CA GLN A 83 -7.17 -5.87 6.90
C GLN A 83 -5.80 -5.44 6.35
N ILE A 84 -5.02 -4.69 7.13
CA ILE A 84 -3.65 -4.31 6.76
C ILE A 84 -2.77 -5.57 6.66
N MET A 85 -2.90 -6.51 7.61
CA MET A 85 -2.24 -7.82 7.56
C MET A 85 -2.60 -8.59 6.29
N ALA A 86 -3.89 -8.68 5.95
CA ALA A 86 -4.35 -9.37 4.76
C ALA A 86 -3.81 -8.74 3.47
N LEU A 87 -3.85 -7.41 3.34
CA LEU A 87 -3.32 -6.69 2.19
C LEU A 87 -1.80 -6.84 2.05
N GLY A 88 -1.07 -6.76 3.16
CA GLY A 88 0.38 -6.85 3.19
C GLY A 88 0.94 -8.28 3.21
N ARG A 89 0.05 -9.29 3.34
CA ARG A 89 0.37 -10.72 3.52
C ARG A 89 1.24 -10.98 4.75
N TRP A 90 0.94 -10.31 5.85
CA TRP A 90 1.59 -10.56 7.14
C TRP A 90 0.87 -11.69 7.87
N SER A 91 1.64 -12.61 8.46
CA SER A 91 1.14 -13.69 9.32
C SER A 91 1.48 -13.47 10.80
N SER A 92 2.21 -12.41 11.13
CA SER A 92 2.64 -12.11 12.49
C SER A 92 2.47 -10.63 12.83
N ASP A 93 2.75 -10.30 14.09
CA ASP A 93 2.82 -8.97 14.67
C ASP A 93 3.91 -8.05 14.08
N ALA A 94 4.74 -8.55 13.16
CA ALA A 94 5.72 -7.73 12.46
C ALA A 94 5.10 -6.52 11.73
N VAL A 95 3.80 -6.59 11.41
CA VAL A 95 2.99 -5.52 10.80
C VAL A 95 2.99 -4.23 11.64
N ASP A 96 3.06 -4.34 12.98
CA ASP A 96 2.94 -3.21 13.90
C ASP A 96 4.14 -2.25 13.82
N ARG A 97 5.25 -2.69 13.20
CA ARG A 97 6.42 -1.84 12.93
C ARG A 97 6.30 -1.02 11.64
N TYR A 98 5.27 -1.25 10.83
CA TYR A 98 5.16 -0.66 9.50
C TYR A 98 4.31 0.62 9.43
N TYR A 99 3.55 0.93 10.49
CA TYR A 99 2.73 2.14 10.57
C TYR A 99 2.62 2.58 12.03
N THR A 100 2.28 3.84 12.24
CA THR A 100 2.00 4.41 13.56
C THR A 100 0.57 4.92 13.59
N SER A 101 -0.15 4.59 14.66
CA SER A 101 -1.47 5.15 14.91
C SER A 101 -1.40 6.67 14.98
N ASP A 102 -2.14 7.34 14.10
CA ASP A 102 -2.22 8.80 14.11
C ASP A 102 -2.84 9.29 15.44
N THR A 103 -2.26 10.33 16.04
CA THR A 103 -2.77 10.92 17.29
C THR A 103 -4.21 11.42 17.12
N GLY A 104 -4.57 11.87 15.91
CA GLY A 104 -5.95 12.24 15.55
C GLY A 104 -6.91 11.05 15.57
N HIS A 105 -6.45 9.86 15.16
CA HIS A 105 -7.22 8.63 15.25
C HIS A 105 -7.45 8.20 16.71
N LEU A 106 -6.40 8.28 17.55
CA LEU A 106 -6.52 8.03 18.99
C LEU A 106 -7.51 8.99 19.66
N PHE A 107 -7.43 10.28 19.33
CA PHE A 107 -8.37 11.28 19.83
C PHE A 107 -9.82 11.00 19.40
N THR A 108 -10.03 10.61 18.14
CA THR A 108 -11.36 10.24 17.62
C THR A 108 -11.92 9.01 18.34
N LEU A 109 -11.09 8.00 18.57
CA LEU A 109 -11.48 6.80 19.34
C LEU A 109 -11.81 7.17 20.79
N GLN A 110 -11.00 8.02 21.43
CA GLN A 110 -11.26 8.51 22.78
C GLN A 110 -12.60 9.25 22.86
N GLN A 111 -12.91 10.13 21.90
CA GLN A 111 -14.21 10.81 21.84
C GLN A 111 -15.38 9.83 21.68
N ARG A 112 -15.23 8.81 20.84
CA ARG A 112 -16.25 7.77 20.66
C ARG A 112 -16.48 6.97 21.95
N PHE A 113 -15.41 6.63 22.67
CA PHE A 113 -15.50 5.94 23.95
C PHE A 113 -16.12 6.81 25.04
N ALA A 114 -15.76 8.10 25.07
CA ALA A 114 -16.25 9.06 26.05
C ALA A 114 -17.71 9.48 25.83
N ARG A 115 -18.29 9.22 24.65
CA ARG A 115 -19.73 9.43 24.42
C ARG A 115 -20.51 8.32 25.13
N PRO A 116 -21.28 8.63 26.20
CA PRO A 116 -22.15 7.64 26.81
C PRO A 116 -23.15 7.16 25.76
N ASN A 117 -23.31 5.84 25.68
CA ASN A 117 -24.26 5.16 24.82
C ASN A 117 -25.67 5.69 25.14
N GLN A 118 -26.21 6.63 24.36
CA GLN A 118 -27.62 7.03 24.45
C GLN A 118 -28.50 5.89 23.89
N ARG A 119 -28.54 4.76 24.59
CA ARG A 119 -29.56 3.73 24.36
C ARG A 119 -30.78 4.08 25.22
N THR A 120 -31.74 4.73 24.56
CA THR A 120 -33.19 4.59 24.76
C THR A 120 -33.70 4.55 26.21
N ASN A 121 -33.91 5.72 26.80
CA ASN A 121 -35.04 5.90 27.72
C ASN A 121 -36.20 6.47 26.90
N ASN A 122 -37.02 5.58 26.32
CA ASN A 122 -38.38 5.92 25.92
C ASN A 122 -39.33 5.03 26.74
N ILE A 123 -39.47 5.38 28.03
CA ILE A 123 -40.60 4.94 28.85
C ILE A 123 -41.65 6.03 28.65
N GLY A 124 -42.59 5.78 27.73
CA GLY A 124 -43.75 6.62 27.49
C GLY A 124 -45.01 5.85 27.87
N VAL A 125 -45.55 6.22 29.03
CA VAL A 125 -46.95 6.21 29.51
C VAL A 125 -47.77 4.93 29.32
#